data_AF-A0A2D5UIF0-F1
#
_entry.id   AF-A0A2D5UIF0-F1
#
_cell.length_a   1.000
_cell.length_b   1.000
_cell.length_c   1.000
_cell.angle_alpha   90.00
_cell.angle_beta   90.00
_cell.angle_gamma   90.00
#
_symmetry.space_group_name_H-M   'P 1'
#
loop_
_entity.id
_entity.type
_entity.pdbx_description
1 polymer ?
#
loop_
_entity_poly.entity_id
_entity_poly.type
_entity_poly.pdbx_seq_one_letter_code
_entity_poly.pdbx_strand_id
1 'polypeptide(L)'
;MLKRVLLFLLVLYTVSQINAQVNVSDSAVAAFIPHVSYSYQFSGGDIASRYGDNSTIGGGLKYKTSKNFIFSFDGNFIFGSKIKNADSILWMVQTKDGFIIDGNGTYALYALYERGFNFNASFGKIFPVLNPNPNSGLMITAGFGYMVTRMKIDNQHRTAPQISDDYAKGYDMLIGGISLNQFIGWFYMGNSRFTNIYAGFEFHQAFTHSLRDWDFSTMKKDNDKYIDFFIGLKIGWMLPIYKRAPNKYYYN
;
A
#
# COMPACT_ATOMS: atom_id res chain seq x y z
N MET A 1 64.36 1.78 16.73
CA MET A 1 63.43 2.90 16.43
C MET A 1 62.25 2.49 15.57
N LEU A 2 62.43 1.74 14.47
CA LEU A 2 61.36 1.37 13.52
C LEU A 2 60.13 0.69 14.17
N LYS A 3 60.33 -0.24 15.11
CA LYS A 3 59.23 -0.91 15.85
C LYS A 3 58.36 0.05 16.67
N ARG A 4 58.93 1.14 17.22
CA ARG A 4 58.18 2.13 18.02
C ARG A 4 57.35 3.05 17.13
N VAL A 5 57.85 3.37 15.93
CA VAL A 5 57.12 4.16 14.91
C VAL A 5 55.95 3.37 14.33
N LEU A 6 56.15 2.09 14.03
CA LEU A 6 55.08 1.18 13.60
C LEU A 6 53.98 1.03 14.65
N LEU A 7 54.34 0.91 15.92
CA LEU A 7 53.36 0.83 17.01
C LEU A 7 52.54 2.13 17.13
N PHE A 8 53.18 3.28 16.95
CA PHE A 8 52.54 4.59 17.02
C PHE A 8 51.56 4.81 15.85
N LEU A 9 51.94 4.39 14.63
CA LEU A 9 51.07 4.42 13.46
C LEU A 9 49.88 3.46 13.59
N LEU A 10 50.08 2.28 14.21
CA LEU A 10 49.00 1.34 14.50
C LEU A 10 47.98 1.92 15.48
N VAL A 11 48.44 2.65 16.51
CA VAL A 11 47.57 3.33 17.49
C VAL A 11 46.82 4.50 16.85
N LEU A 12 47.45 5.27 15.97
CA LEU A 12 46.77 6.33 15.22
C LEU A 12 45.68 5.78 14.30
N TYR A 13 45.91 4.62 13.70
CA TYR A 13 44.92 3.94 12.86
C TYR A 13 43.71 3.45 13.67
N THR A 14 43.91 2.93 14.88
CA THR A 14 42.79 2.46 15.74
C THR A 14 41.97 3.60 16.33
N VAL A 15 42.59 4.75 16.64
CA VAL A 15 41.86 5.94 17.12
C VAL A 15 40.97 6.55 16.02
N SER A 16 41.35 6.41 14.75
CA SER A 16 40.53 6.89 13.61
C SER A 16 39.23 6.11 13.36
N GLN A 17 39.04 4.96 14.02
CA GLN A 17 37.86 4.09 13.87
C GLN A 17 36.83 4.23 15.01
N ILE A 18 37.02 5.18 15.93
CA ILE A 18 36.07 5.42 17.03
C ILE A 18 34.88 6.21 16.47
N ASN A 19 33.88 5.48 15.96
CA ASN A 19 32.57 6.06 15.70
C ASN A 19 31.90 6.39 17.04
N ALA A 20 31.65 7.67 17.27
CA ALA A 20 30.97 8.18 18.44
C ALA A 20 29.53 7.63 18.56
N GLN A 21 29.01 7.59 19.79
CA GLN A 21 27.67 7.11 20.14
C GLN A 21 26.61 7.89 19.36
N VAL A 22 25.83 7.20 18.51
CA VAL A 22 24.73 7.81 17.76
C VAL A 22 23.50 7.89 18.66
N ASN A 23 23.16 9.11 19.07
CA ASN A 23 21.91 9.39 19.76
C ASN A 23 20.79 9.54 18.72
N VAL A 24 19.66 8.85 18.91
CA VAL A 24 18.52 8.88 17.96
C VAL A 24 17.89 10.27 17.89
N SER A 25 18.03 11.08 18.94
CA SER A 25 17.57 12.48 18.94
C SER A 25 18.45 13.41 18.11
N ASP A 26 19.77 13.17 18.09
CA ASP A 26 20.74 14.17 17.61
C ASP A 26 21.32 13.82 16.24
N SER A 27 21.03 12.62 15.72
CA SER A 27 21.59 12.13 14.48
C SER A 27 20.58 11.33 13.66
N ALA A 28 20.73 11.38 12.34
CA ALA A 28 19.94 10.56 11.44
C ALA A 28 20.38 9.09 11.57
N VAL A 29 19.44 8.22 11.97
CA VAL A 29 19.70 6.81 12.25
C VAL A 29 19.08 5.93 11.17
N ALA A 30 19.76 4.82 10.86
CA ALA A 30 19.20 3.76 10.05
C ALA A 30 18.22 2.91 10.89
N ALA A 31 17.04 2.65 10.33
CA ALA A 31 15.97 1.95 11.04
C ALA A 31 15.22 1.01 10.08
N PHE A 32 14.86 -0.15 10.62
CA PHE A 32 13.89 -1.05 9.99
C PHE A 32 12.52 -0.78 10.62
N ILE A 33 11.53 -0.49 9.80
CA ILE A 33 10.28 0.12 10.24
C ILE A 33 9.09 -0.66 9.66
N PRO A 34 8.66 -1.74 10.34
CA PRO A 34 7.33 -2.29 10.13
C PRO A 34 6.27 -1.21 10.38
N HIS A 35 5.20 -1.25 9.60
CA HIS A 35 4.11 -0.31 9.74
C HIS A 35 2.78 -0.89 9.26
N VAL A 36 1.71 -0.28 9.73
CA VAL A 36 0.34 -0.47 9.23
C VAL A 36 -0.15 0.87 8.68
N SER A 37 -1.01 0.83 7.66
CA SER A 37 -1.57 2.03 7.07
C SER A 37 -3.02 1.85 6.66
N TYR A 38 -3.73 2.97 6.67
CA TYR A 38 -5.06 3.13 6.13
C TYR A 38 -5.06 4.31 5.17
N SER A 39 -5.77 4.17 4.05
CA SER A 39 -6.02 5.27 3.13
C SER A 39 -7.47 5.32 2.70
N TYR A 40 -7.96 6.53 2.43
CA TYR A 40 -9.18 6.75 1.67
C TYR A 40 -8.80 7.29 0.29
N GLN A 41 -9.28 6.66 -0.78
CA GLN A 41 -8.88 6.96 -2.15
C GLN A 41 -10.08 7.32 -3.03
N PHE A 42 -9.91 8.38 -3.81
CA PHE A 42 -10.81 8.82 -4.86
C PHE A 42 -10.44 8.15 -6.17
N SER A 43 -11.43 7.56 -6.84
CA SER A 43 -11.27 6.82 -8.10
C SER A 43 -11.32 7.78 -9.28
N GLY A 44 -10.35 7.68 -10.19
CA GLY A 44 -10.26 8.47 -11.43
C GLY A 44 -9.92 7.61 -12.65
N GLY A 45 -10.06 8.16 -13.86
CA GLY A 45 -9.80 7.40 -15.09
C GLY A 45 -10.90 6.37 -15.39
N ASP A 46 -10.53 5.23 -15.96
CA ASP A 46 -11.50 4.22 -16.41
C ASP A 46 -12.21 3.53 -15.23
N ILE A 47 -11.49 3.25 -14.14
CA ILE A 47 -12.06 2.65 -12.93
C ILE A 47 -13.16 3.47 -12.29
N ALA A 48 -13.15 4.80 -12.47
CA ALA A 48 -14.18 5.69 -11.93
C ALA A 48 -15.56 5.48 -12.57
N SER A 49 -15.63 4.87 -13.76
CA SER A 49 -16.89 4.48 -14.40
C SER A 49 -17.49 3.21 -13.77
N ARG A 50 -16.65 2.35 -13.17
CA ARG A 50 -17.02 1.05 -12.60
C ARG A 50 -17.25 1.12 -11.09
N TYR A 51 -16.33 1.74 -10.37
CA TYR A 51 -16.33 1.81 -8.92
C TYR A 51 -16.49 3.26 -8.41
N GLY A 52 -17.01 3.38 -7.19
CA GLY A 52 -16.95 4.61 -6.41
C GLY A 52 -15.59 4.80 -5.75
N ASP A 53 -15.55 5.73 -4.80
CA ASP A 53 -14.38 5.92 -3.94
C ASP A 53 -14.22 4.71 -3.00
N ASN A 54 -12.99 4.43 -2.62
CA ASN A 54 -12.66 3.25 -1.86
C ASN A 54 -11.73 3.55 -0.67
N SER A 55 -11.49 2.53 0.13
CA SER A 55 -10.52 2.56 1.20
C SER A 55 -9.51 1.45 1.03
N THR A 56 -8.33 1.67 1.57
CA THR A 56 -7.31 0.64 1.66
C THR A 56 -6.85 0.47 3.09
N ILE A 57 -6.58 -0.78 3.46
CA ILE A 57 -5.92 -1.12 4.72
C ILE A 57 -4.79 -2.10 4.41
N GLY A 58 -3.66 -1.89 5.06
CA GLY A 58 -2.49 -2.69 4.75
C GLY A 58 -1.35 -2.46 5.71
N GLY A 59 -0.21 -3.00 5.32
CA GLY A 59 1.02 -2.83 6.06
C GLY A 59 2.21 -3.15 5.19
N GLY A 60 3.38 -2.93 5.75
CA GLY A 60 4.60 -3.10 5.01
C GLY A 60 5.83 -2.86 5.84
N LEU A 61 6.96 -2.83 5.15
CA LEU A 61 8.27 -2.64 5.73
C LEU A 61 8.88 -1.42 5.07
N LYS A 62 9.43 -0.51 5.89
CA LYS A 62 10.27 0.59 5.41
C LYS A 62 11.68 0.42 5.96
N TYR A 63 12.68 0.64 5.13
CA TYR A 63 14.07 0.72 5.55
C TYR A 63 14.56 2.15 5.33
N LYS A 64 14.84 2.84 6.44
CA LYS A 64 15.42 4.18 6.46
C LYS A 64 16.92 4.07 6.66
N THR A 65 17.69 4.81 5.89
CA THR A 65 19.15 4.92 6.05
C THR A 65 19.52 6.12 6.93
N SER A 66 20.77 6.17 7.42
CA SER A 66 21.30 7.34 8.13
C SER A 66 21.42 8.60 7.26
N LYS A 67 21.26 8.47 5.93
CA LYS A 67 21.19 9.60 4.99
C LYS A 67 19.75 10.00 4.64
N ASN A 68 18.77 9.48 5.38
CA ASN A 68 17.34 9.71 5.18
C ASN A 68 16.77 9.23 3.83
N PHE A 69 17.49 8.37 3.09
CA PHE A 69 16.85 7.59 2.04
C PHE A 69 15.94 6.54 2.66
N ILE A 70 14.78 6.34 2.04
CA ILE A 70 13.79 5.36 2.46
C ILE A 70 13.47 4.41 1.31
N PHE A 71 13.39 3.13 1.64
CA PHE A 71 12.90 2.08 0.77
C PHE A 71 11.66 1.50 1.43
N SER A 72 10.61 1.19 0.67
CA SER A 72 9.41 0.55 1.21
C SER A 72 8.94 -0.61 0.35
N PHE A 73 8.34 -1.58 1.02
CA PHE A 73 7.51 -2.60 0.41
C PHE A 73 6.19 -2.63 1.16
N ASP A 74 5.09 -2.43 0.45
CA ASP A 74 3.76 -2.20 1.01
C ASP A 74 2.75 -3.13 0.34
N GLY A 75 1.92 -3.83 1.13
CA GLY A 75 0.80 -4.63 0.67
C GLY A 75 -0.50 -4.11 1.26
N ASN A 76 -1.46 -3.77 0.39
CA ASN A 76 -2.73 -3.16 0.80
C ASN A 76 -3.91 -3.91 0.19
N PHE A 77 -4.97 -4.07 0.97
CA PHE A 77 -6.25 -4.56 0.54
C PHE A 77 -7.16 -3.38 0.22
N ILE A 78 -7.74 -3.38 -0.98
CA ILE A 78 -8.68 -2.37 -1.47
C ILE A 78 -10.10 -2.85 -1.19
N PHE A 79 -10.95 -1.97 -0.65
CA PHE A 79 -12.34 -2.23 -0.41
C PHE A 79 -13.23 -1.00 -0.62
N GLY A 80 -14.32 -1.18 -1.35
CA GLY A 80 -15.36 -0.19 -1.59
C GLY A 80 -16.75 -0.82 -1.58
N SER A 81 -17.80 0.00 -1.44
CA SER A 81 -19.20 -0.45 -1.38
C SER A 81 -20.07 0.07 -2.52
N LYS A 82 -19.52 0.90 -3.41
CA LYS A 82 -20.27 1.53 -4.50
C LYS A 82 -19.81 1.00 -5.84
N ILE A 83 -20.68 0.27 -6.52
CA ILE A 83 -20.51 -0.16 -7.91
C ILE A 83 -21.45 0.69 -8.77
N LYS A 84 -20.92 1.36 -9.79
CA LYS A 84 -21.68 2.32 -10.61
C LYS A 84 -22.33 1.67 -11.82
N ASN A 85 -21.74 0.58 -12.34
CA ASN A 85 -22.19 -0.11 -13.54
C ASN A 85 -22.87 -1.46 -13.23
N ALA A 86 -23.41 -1.63 -12.02
CA ALA A 86 -24.02 -2.88 -11.56
C ALA A 86 -25.09 -3.43 -12.53
N ASP A 87 -26.03 -2.58 -12.95
CA ASP A 87 -27.14 -2.96 -13.83
C ASP A 87 -26.63 -3.41 -15.21
N SER A 88 -25.57 -2.76 -15.71
CA SER A 88 -24.94 -3.14 -16.98
C SER A 88 -24.16 -4.45 -16.90
N ILE A 89 -23.73 -4.88 -15.72
CA ILE A 89 -23.00 -6.14 -15.56
C ILE A 89 -23.96 -7.31 -15.40
N LEU A 90 -25.00 -7.10 -14.60
CA LEU A 90 -25.94 -8.15 -14.19
C LEU A 90 -27.18 -8.23 -15.09
N TRP A 91 -27.20 -7.52 -16.22
CA TRP A 91 -28.37 -7.41 -17.10
C TRP A 91 -28.95 -8.76 -17.56
N MET A 92 -28.13 -9.80 -17.68
CA MET A 92 -28.59 -11.14 -18.10
C MET A 92 -29.30 -11.93 -16.99
N VAL A 93 -29.08 -11.56 -15.73
CA VAL A 93 -29.63 -12.26 -14.56
C VAL A 93 -30.62 -11.41 -13.77
N GLN A 94 -30.74 -10.13 -14.11
CA GLN A 94 -31.70 -9.20 -13.55
C GLN A 94 -33.02 -9.19 -14.32
N THR A 95 -34.13 -8.99 -13.61
CA THR A 95 -35.43 -8.66 -14.17
C THR A 95 -35.44 -7.21 -14.67
N LYS A 96 -36.50 -6.81 -15.39
CA LYS A 96 -36.69 -5.41 -15.83
C LYS A 96 -36.69 -4.41 -14.66
N ASP A 97 -37.04 -4.86 -13.46
CA ASP A 97 -37.11 -4.06 -12.25
C ASP A 97 -35.80 -4.10 -11.43
N GLY A 98 -34.74 -4.75 -11.94
CA GLY A 98 -33.41 -4.81 -11.31
C GLY A 98 -33.22 -5.90 -10.24
N PHE A 99 -34.19 -6.80 -10.10
CA PHE A 99 -34.13 -7.90 -9.12
C PHE A 99 -33.53 -9.16 -9.73
N ILE A 100 -32.92 -10.00 -8.90
CA ILE A 100 -32.46 -11.33 -9.29
C ILE A 100 -33.39 -12.36 -8.65
N ILE A 101 -33.94 -13.30 -9.42
CA ILE A 101 -34.81 -14.36 -8.91
C ILE A 101 -33.94 -15.52 -8.44
N ASP A 102 -34.11 -15.95 -7.18
CA ASP A 102 -33.35 -17.03 -6.58
C ASP A 102 -33.92 -18.43 -6.90
N GLY A 103 -33.23 -19.49 -6.46
CA GLY A 103 -33.66 -20.88 -6.68
C GLY A 103 -35.00 -21.24 -6.03
N ASN A 104 -35.53 -20.41 -5.12
CA ASN A 104 -36.83 -20.59 -4.48
C ASN A 104 -37.95 -19.82 -5.20
N GLY A 105 -37.64 -19.11 -6.29
CA GLY A 105 -38.60 -18.27 -7.00
C GLY A 105 -38.89 -16.93 -6.30
N THR A 106 -38.05 -16.53 -5.35
CA THR A 106 -38.15 -15.26 -4.62
C THR A 106 -37.02 -14.30 -5.02
N TYR A 107 -37.03 -13.05 -4.55
CA TYR A 107 -35.93 -12.14 -4.84
C TYR A 107 -34.69 -12.47 -4.01
N ALA A 108 -33.57 -12.67 -4.70
CA ALA A 108 -32.27 -12.87 -4.09
C ALA A 108 -31.81 -11.57 -3.42
N LEU A 109 -31.30 -11.71 -2.20
CA LEU A 109 -30.70 -10.60 -1.48
C LEU A 109 -29.19 -10.64 -1.71
N TYR A 110 -28.65 -9.61 -2.36
CA TYR A 110 -27.23 -9.55 -2.69
C TYR A 110 -26.66 -8.15 -2.48
N ALA A 111 -25.35 -8.10 -2.22
CA ALA A 111 -24.59 -6.86 -2.14
C ALA A 111 -23.38 -6.93 -3.07
N LEU A 112 -22.99 -5.78 -3.61
CA LEU A 112 -21.86 -5.66 -4.51
C LEU A 112 -20.77 -4.82 -3.86
N TYR A 113 -19.53 -5.27 -4.00
CA TYR A 113 -18.39 -4.64 -3.36
C TYR A 113 -17.20 -4.56 -4.29
N GLU A 114 -16.46 -3.46 -4.24
CA GLU A 114 -15.12 -3.41 -4.83
C GLU A 114 -14.16 -4.11 -3.88
N ARG A 115 -13.34 -5.02 -4.41
CA ARG A 115 -12.30 -5.72 -3.67
C ARG A 115 -11.03 -5.78 -4.52
N GLY A 116 -9.88 -5.58 -3.89
CA GLY A 116 -8.63 -5.62 -4.62
C GLY A 116 -7.41 -5.74 -3.73
N PHE A 117 -6.26 -5.87 -4.36
CA PHE A 117 -4.96 -5.85 -3.71
C PHE A 117 -4.01 -4.95 -4.47
N ASN A 118 -3.13 -4.30 -3.72
CA ASN A 118 -2.09 -3.45 -4.27
C ASN A 118 -0.77 -3.71 -3.54
N PHE A 119 0.22 -4.19 -4.29
CA PHE A 119 1.57 -4.43 -3.81
C PHE A 119 2.52 -3.42 -4.44
N ASN A 120 3.28 -2.69 -3.65
CA ASN A 120 4.17 -1.65 -4.16
C ASN A 120 5.57 -1.79 -3.54
N ALA A 121 6.58 -1.54 -4.36
CA ALA A 121 7.93 -1.24 -3.90
C ALA A 121 8.23 0.22 -4.22
N SER A 122 8.67 1.00 -3.24
CA SER A 122 8.99 2.41 -3.45
C SER A 122 10.34 2.81 -2.85
N PHE A 123 10.90 3.87 -3.41
CA PHE A 123 12.13 4.49 -2.96
C PHE A 123 11.92 5.99 -2.88
N GLY A 124 12.63 6.63 -1.95
CA GLY A 124 12.59 8.08 -1.85
C GLY A 124 13.45 8.61 -0.73
N LYS A 125 13.08 9.78 -0.23
CA LYS A 125 13.87 10.52 0.75
C LYS A 125 12.99 11.27 1.73
N ILE A 126 13.48 11.35 2.97
CA ILE A 126 12.95 12.24 4.01
C ILE A 126 13.81 13.50 4.03
N PHE A 127 13.19 14.64 3.77
CA PHE A 127 13.81 15.95 3.86
C PHE A 127 13.54 16.51 5.26
N PRO A 128 14.59 16.77 6.06
CA PRO A 128 14.46 17.23 7.43
C PRO A 128 14.12 18.74 7.48
N VAL A 129 13.00 19.13 6.89
CA VAL A 129 12.44 20.50 6.91
C VAL A 129 11.35 20.59 7.97
N LEU A 130 11.32 21.66 8.79
CA LEU A 130 10.28 21.94 9.81
C LEU A 130 10.13 20.87 10.93
N ASN A 131 11.23 20.35 11.49
CA ASN A 131 11.20 19.18 12.37
C ASN A 131 11.76 19.37 13.78
N PRO A 132 11.25 18.60 14.76
CA PRO A 132 11.85 18.48 16.08
C PRO A 132 13.11 17.61 16.11
N ASN A 133 13.37 16.78 15.07
CA ASN A 133 14.55 15.92 15.00
C ASN A 133 15.00 15.65 13.54
N PRO A 134 16.26 15.24 13.31
CA PRO A 134 16.81 14.99 11.97
C PRO A 134 16.24 13.74 11.27
N ASN A 135 15.39 12.96 11.96
CA ASN A 135 14.78 11.74 11.42
C ASN A 135 13.34 11.92 10.94
N SER A 136 12.73 13.07 11.24
CA SER A 136 11.38 13.44 10.82
C SER A 136 11.45 14.43 9.66
N GLY A 137 10.33 14.61 8.95
CA GLY A 137 10.18 15.64 7.93
C GLY A 137 9.31 15.24 6.77
N LEU A 138 9.47 16.00 5.68
CA LEU A 138 8.75 15.76 4.44
C LEU A 138 9.29 14.49 3.77
N MET A 139 8.47 13.45 3.71
CA MET A 139 8.75 12.21 3.00
C MET A 139 8.16 12.28 1.60
N ILE A 140 9.01 12.05 0.60
CA ILE A 140 8.62 11.92 -0.80
C ILE A 140 9.12 10.56 -1.28
N THR A 141 8.21 9.72 -1.77
CA THR A 141 8.56 8.44 -2.38
C THR A 141 7.85 8.24 -3.71
N ALA A 142 8.50 7.48 -4.59
CA ALA A 142 7.93 7.03 -5.85
C ALA A 142 8.35 5.58 -6.08
N GLY A 143 7.55 4.85 -6.84
CA GLY A 143 7.76 3.43 -7.04
C GLY A 143 6.86 2.83 -8.09
N PHE A 144 6.89 1.51 -8.11
CA PHE A 144 6.04 0.70 -8.96
C PHE A 144 5.50 -0.50 -8.18
N GLY A 145 4.46 -1.10 -8.72
CA GLY A 145 3.71 -2.14 -8.07
C GLY A 145 2.87 -2.96 -9.02
N TYR A 146 2.02 -3.79 -8.43
CA TYR A 146 1.00 -4.54 -9.13
C TYR A 146 -0.32 -4.36 -8.40
N MET A 147 -1.34 -3.97 -9.15
CA MET A 147 -2.68 -3.72 -8.64
C MET A 147 -3.66 -4.67 -9.30
N VAL A 148 -4.56 -5.22 -8.49
CA VAL A 148 -5.65 -6.09 -8.94
C VAL A 148 -6.94 -5.62 -8.27
N THR A 149 -8.00 -5.45 -9.04
CA THR A 149 -9.34 -5.09 -8.56
C THR A 149 -10.37 -6.02 -9.16
N ARG A 150 -11.48 -6.22 -8.43
CA ARG A 150 -12.64 -7.00 -8.86
C ARG A 150 -13.89 -6.54 -8.12
N MET A 151 -15.04 -6.78 -8.75
CA MET A 151 -16.33 -6.73 -8.12
C MET A 151 -16.60 -8.05 -7.40
N LYS A 152 -16.77 -8.01 -6.09
CA LYS A 152 -17.28 -9.15 -5.32
C LYS A 152 -18.79 -9.05 -5.21
N ILE A 153 -19.48 -10.10 -5.67
CA ILE A 153 -20.90 -10.32 -5.43
C ILE A 153 -21.04 -11.13 -4.13
N ASP A 154 -21.80 -10.61 -3.18
CA ASP A 154 -22.14 -11.28 -1.93
C ASP A 154 -23.62 -11.66 -1.95
N ASN A 155 -23.89 -12.91 -2.34
CA ASN A 155 -25.24 -13.46 -2.38
C ASN A 155 -25.62 -14.02 -1.00
N GLN A 156 -26.49 -13.31 -0.30
CA GLN A 156 -26.89 -13.67 1.06
C GLN A 156 -27.66 -15.00 1.04
N HIS A 157 -27.32 -15.91 1.95
CA HIS A 157 -27.86 -17.27 2.00
C HIS A 157 -27.58 -18.15 0.76
N ARG A 158 -26.79 -17.67 -0.21
CA ARG A 158 -26.39 -18.40 -1.42
C ARG A 158 -27.59 -18.96 -2.22
N THR A 159 -28.70 -18.23 -2.27
CA THR A 159 -29.94 -18.74 -2.90
C THR A 159 -29.99 -18.53 -4.40
N ALA A 160 -29.27 -17.54 -4.95
CA ALA A 160 -29.09 -17.32 -6.39
C ALA A 160 -27.80 -17.98 -6.98
N PRO A 161 -27.87 -19.22 -7.51
CA PRO A 161 -26.68 -19.90 -8.07
C PRO A 161 -26.07 -19.20 -9.29
N GLN A 162 -26.87 -18.47 -10.07
CA GLN A 162 -26.45 -17.78 -11.29
C GLN A 162 -25.47 -16.61 -11.07
N ILE A 163 -25.31 -16.15 -9.83
CA ILE A 163 -24.35 -15.11 -9.42
C ILE A 163 -23.42 -15.60 -8.31
N SER A 164 -23.35 -16.92 -8.08
CA SER A 164 -22.56 -17.53 -7.02
C SER A 164 -21.39 -18.33 -7.58
N ASP A 165 -20.40 -18.58 -6.74
CA ASP A 165 -19.26 -19.46 -7.01
C ASP A 165 -18.58 -19.16 -8.36
N ASP A 166 -18.50 -20.13 -9.26
CA ASP A 166 -17.82 -19.97 -10.55
C ASP A 166 -18.57 -19.04 -11.50
N TYR A 167 -19.90 -18.95 -11.41
CA TYR A 167 -20.68 -18.01 -12.24
C TYR A 167 -20.39 -16.56 -11.86
N ALA A 168 -20.13 -16.28 -10.58
CA ALA A 168 -19.75 -14.95 -10.13
C ALA A 168 -18.50 -14.42 -10.85
N LYS A 169 -17.57 -15.31 -11.23
CA LYS A 169 -16.31 -14.94 -11.92
C LYS A 169 -16.55 -14.39 -13.33
N GLY A 170 -17.68 -14.71 -13.97
CA GLY A 170 -18.03 -14.13 -15.27
C GLY A 170 -18.54 -12.69 -15.17
N TYR A 171 -18.92 -12.26 -13.96
CA TYR A 171 -19.39 -10.90 -13.68
C TYR A 171 -18.37 -10.07 -12.88
N ASP A 172 -17.36 -10.70 -12.27
CA ASP A 172 -16.51 -10.04 -11.26
C ASP A 172 -15.55 -8.98 -11.81
N MET A 173 -15.47 -8.80 -13.14
CA MET A 173 -14.60 -7.82 -13.80
C MET A 173 -13.19 -7.79 -13.19
N LEU A 174 -12.58 -8.96 -13.02
CA LEU A 174 -11.22 -9.06 -12.47
C LEU A 174 -10.23 -8.41 -13.43
N ILE A 175 -9.66 -7.29 -13.01
CA ILE A 175 -8.73 -6.47 -13.77
C ILE A 175 -7.43 -6.35 -12.97
N GLY A 176 -6.29 -6.37 -13.65
CA GLY A 176 -5.02 -6.17 -12.98
C GLY A 176 -3.90 -5.73 -13.90
N GLY A 177 -2.82 -5.24 -13.30
CA GLY A 177 -1.67 -4.74 -14.06
C GLY A 177 -0.65 -3.99 -13.23
N ILE A 178 0.34 -3.44 -13.93
CA ILE A 178 1.43 -2.69 -13.31
C ILE A 178 0.89 -1.34 -12.84
N SER A 179 1.26 -0.95 -11.64
CA SER A 179 0.95 0.35 -11.07
C SER A 179 2.22 1.17 -10.84
N LEU A 180 2.12 2.48 -11.00
CA LEU A 180 3.07 3.46 -10.50
C LEU A 180 2.47 4.08 -9.25
N ASN A 181 3.29 4.29 -8.23
CA ASN A 181 2.85 4.89 -6.98
C ASN A 181 3.75 6.06 -6.59
N GLN A 182 3.14 7.11 -6.05
CA GLN A 182 3.81 8.29 -5.55
C GLN A 182 3.20 8.64 -4.19
N PHE A 183 4.03 9.10 -3.27
CA PHE A 183 3.57 9.54 -1.95
C PHE A 183 4.33 10.81 -1.57
N ILE A 184 3.59 11.77 -1.02
CA ILE A 184 4.12 12.97 -0.40
C ILE A 184 3.42 13.22 0.92
N GLY A 185 4.19 13.36 1.99
CA GLY A 185 3.59 13.51 3.31
C GLY A 185 4.58 13.79 4.41
N TRP A 186 4.04 13.98 5.59
CA TRP A 186 4.82 14.16 6.80
C TRP A 186 5.19 12.81 7.40
N PHE A 187 6.47 12.65 7.75
CA PHE A 187 7.00 11.48 8.42
C PHE A 187 7.52 11.90 9.78
N TYR A 188 6.93 11.37 10.84
CA TYR A 188 7.31 11.68 12.22
C TYR A 188 7.82 10.43 12.92
N MET A 189 9.08 10.50 13.35
CA MET A 189 9.74 9.45 14.11
C MET A 189 10.18 10.02 15.46
N GLY A 190 9.40 9.76 16.50
CA GLY A 190 9.65 10.26 17.84
C GLY A 190 10.68 9.43 18.61
N ASN A 191 11.08 9.93 19.79
CA ASN A 191 11.98 9.21 20.70
C ASN A 191 11.25 8.05 21.43
N SER A 192 9.92 8.09 21.50
CA SER A 192 9.10 7.01 22.06
C SER A 192 8.75 5.98 20.99
N ARG A 193 8.60 4.72 21.39
CA ARG A 193 8.21 3.61 20.50
C ARG A 193 6.77 3.76 19.97
N PHE A 194 5.91 4.52 20.64
CA PHE A 194 4.48 4.61 20.32
C PHE A 194 4.11 5.79 19.40
N THR A 195 4.90 6.87 19.39
CA THR A 195 4.57 8.12 18.68
C THR A 195 5.28 8.19 17.32
N ASN A 196 5.10 7.19 16.47
CA ASN A 196 5.72 7.14 15.15
C ASN A 196 4.63 7.02 14.08
N ILE A 197 4.39 8.09 13.34
CA ILE A 197 3.25 8.22 12.43
C ILE A 197 3.73 8.89 11.15
N TYR A 198 3.16 8.51 10.02
CA TYR A 198 3.26 9.29 8.79
C TYR A 198 1.86 9.56 8.23
N ALA A 199 1.68 10.70 7.61
CA ALA A 199 0.42 11.07 6.96
C ALA A 199 0.66 11.93 5.73
N GLY A 200 -0.12 11.75 4.68
CA GLY A 200 0.06 12.50 3.45
C GLY A 200 -0.87 12.09 2.33
N PHE A 201 -0.52 12.52 1.12
CA PHE A 201 -1.21 12.20 -0.10
C PHE A 201 -0.49 11.05 -0.83
N GLU A 202 -1.26 10.12 -1.35
CA GLU A 202 -0.78 9.10 -2.28
C GLU A 202 -1.47 9.22 -3.63
N PHE A 203 -0.73 8.86 -4.67
CA PHE A 203 -1.24 8.77 -6.02
C PHE A 203 -0.83 7.44 -6.62
N HIS A 204 -1.79 6.71 -7.16
CA HIS A 204 -1.58 5.51 -7.95
C HIS A 204 -2.06 5.73 -9.38
N GLN A 205 -1.25 5.30 -10.33
CA GLN A 205 -1.60 5.20 -11.75
C GLN A 205 -1.36 3.76 -12.18
N ALA A 206 -2.43 3.03 -12.48
CA ALA A 206 -2.37 1.63 -12.87
C ALA A 206 -2.72 1.45 -14.35
N PHE A 207 -1.89 0.69 -15.05
CA PHE A 207 -2.12 0.26 -16.42
C PHE A 207 -2.63 -1.17 -16.37
N THR A 208 -3.94 -1.34 -16.51
CA THR A 208 -4.63 -2.58 -16.19
C THR A 208 -5.31 -3.18 -17.42
N HIS A 209 -5.57 -4.48 -17.37
CA HIS A 209 -6.31 -5.23 -18.39
C HIS A 209 -7.14 -6.31 -17.71
N SER A 210 -8.15 -6.82 -18.40
CA SER A 210 -8.94 -7.94 -17.90
C SER A 210 -8.06 -9.18 -17.73
N LEU A 211 -8.16 -9.81 -16.56
CA LEU A 211 -7.54 -11.10 -16.26
C LEU A 211 -8.53 -12.26 -16.47
N ARG A 212 -9.71 -11.98 -17.03
CA ARG A 212 -10.73 -12.97 -17.38
C ARG A 212 -10.64 -13.29 -18.87
N ASP A 213 -10.76 -14.57 -19.19
CA ASP A 213 -10.84 -15.01 -20.58
C ASP A 213 -12.20 -14.73 -21.22
N TRP A 214 -13.23 -14.53 -20.41
CA TRP A 214 -14.59 -14.32 -20.87
C TRP A 214 -15.36 -13.41 -19.92
N ASP A 215 -16.02 -12.40 -20.48
CA ASP A 215 -16.90 -11.47 -19.77
C ASP A 215 -18.35 -11.75 -20.17
N PHE A 216 -19.19 -12.01 -19.17
CA PHE A 216 -20.60 -12.27 -19.38
C PHE A 216 -21.33 -11.01 -19.87
N SER A 217 -21.03 -9.84 -19.32
CA SER A 217 -21.75 -8.60 -19.67
C SER A 217 -21.62 -8.25 -21.15
N THR A 218 -20.43 -8.45 -21.74
CA THR A 218 -20.12 -8.13 -23.14
C THR A 218 -20.20 -9.33 -24.08
N MET A 219 -20.41 -10.54 -23.55
CA MET A 219 -20.42 -11.82 -24.29
C MET A 219 -19.19 -12.01 -25.18
N LYS A 220 -18.04 -11.50 -24.75
CA LYS A 220 -16.77 -11.63 -25.46
C LYS A 220 -15.60 -11.60 -24.49
N LYS A 221 -14.40 -11.91 -24.99
CA LYS A 221 -13.17 -11.63 -24.27
C LYS A 221 -12.89 -10.14 -24.30
N ASP A 222 -12.69 -9.55 -23.12
CA ASP A 222 -12.20 -8.18 -22.99
C ASP A 222 -10.68 -8.15 -23.22
N ASN A 223 -10.26 -7.45 -24.29
CA ASN A 223 -8.85 -7.24 -24.63
C ASN A 223 -8.46 -5.76 -24.53
N ASP A 224 -9.32 -4.93 -23.95
CA ASP A 224 -9.08 -3.51 -23.79
C ASP A 224 -8.03 -3.26 -22.70
N LYS A 225 -7.38 -2.10 -22.81
CA LYS A 225 -6.40 -1.62 -21.85
C LYS A 225 -6.97 -0.41 -21.14
N TYR A 226 -6.87 -0.40 -19.83
CA TYR A 226 -7.42 0.64 -18.99
C TYR A 226 -6.32 1.42 -18.28
N ILE A 227 -6.60 2.69 -18.03
CA ILE A 227 -5.77 3.55 -17.20
C ILE A 227 -6.60 3.98 -15.99
N ASP A 228 -6.25 3.41 -14.84
CA ASP A 228 -6.95 3.58 -13.59
C ASP A 228 -6.13 4.50 -12.67
N PHE A 229 -6.77 5.48 -12.04
CA PHE A 229 -6.13 6.39 -11.10
C PHE A 229 -6.76 6.30 -9.71
N PHE A 230 -5.93 6.40 -8.68
CA PHE A 230 -6.36 6.60 -7.31
C PHE A 230 -5.59 7.74 -6.66
N ILE A 231 -6.30 8.74 -6.14
CA ILE A 231 -5.72 9.83 -5.35
C ILE A 231 -6.25 9.68 -3.93
N GLY A 232 -5.39 9.58 -2.93
CA GLY A 232 -5.84 9.29 -1.57
C GLY A 232 -5.12 10.04 -0.48
N LEU A 233 -5.80 10.13 0.67
CA LEU A 233 -5.22 10.53 1.94
C LEU A 233 -4.82 9.26 2.69
N LYS A 234 -3.55 9.20 3.10
CA LYS A 234 -2.97 8.04 3.78
C LYS A 234 -2.44 8.43 5.13
N ILE A 235 -2.71 7.57 6.11
CA ILE A 235 -2.09 7.61 7.44
C ILE A 235 -1.50 6.25 7.76
N GLY A 236 -0.34 6.24 8.39
CA GLY A 236 0.28 5.01 8.85
C GLY A 236 0.96 5.14 10.19
N TRP A 237 0.87 4.07 10.97
CA TRP A 237 1.52 3.94 12.26
C TRP A 237 2.72 3.01 12.13
N MET A 238 3.84 3.43 12.70
CA MET A 238 5.16 2.85 12.48
C MET A 238 5.75 2.31 13.77
N LEU A 239 6.57 1.27 13.65
CA LEU A 239 7.32 0.69 14.76
C LEU A 239 8.81 0.65 14.40
N PRO A 240 9.56 1.75 14.57
CA PRO A 240 10.96 1.79 14.19
C PRO A 240 11.81 0.90 15.10
N ILE A 241 12.55 -0.02 14.49
CA ILE A 241 13.50 -0.92 15.12
C ILE A 241 14.90 -0.45 14.73
N TYR A 242 15.65 0.01 15.74
CA TYR A 242 17.02 0.47 15.59
C TYR A 242 18.00 -0.68 15.83
N LYS A 243 19.15 -0.66 15.13
CA LYS A 243 20.29 -1.48 15.56
C LYS A 243 20.71 -1.00 16.96
N ARG A 244 20.63 -1.89 17.95
CA ARG A 244 21.12 -1.61 19.31
C ARG A 244 22.60 -1.21 19.23
N ALA A 245 22.94 -0.04 19.75
CA ALA A 245 24.31 0.22 20.16
C ALA A 245 24.66 -0.76 21.31
N PRO A 246 25.86 -1.35 21.36
CA PRO A 246 26.26 -2.19 22.48
C PRO A 246 26.14 -1.40 23.79
N ASN A 247 25.42 -1.97 24.77
CA ASN A 247 25.28 -1.36 26.09
C ASN A 247 26.67 -1.09 26.68
N LYS A 248 26.91 0.13 27.15
CA LYS A 248 28.03 0.41 28.05
C LYS A 248 27.86 -0.46 29.29
N TYR A 249 28.62 -1.54 29.39
CA TYR A 249 28.91 -2.12 30.70
C TYR A 249 29.78 -1.09 31.43
N TYR A 250 29.19 -0.44 32.43
CA TYR A 250 29.97 0.26 33.45
C TYR A 250 30.55 -0.84 34.36
N TYR A 251 31.81 -1.19 34.15
CA TYR A 251 32.56 -1.87 35.20
C TYR A 251 33.00 -0.79 36.19
N ASN A 252 32.47 -0.87 37.42
CA ASN A 252 33.02 -0.17 38.58
C ASN A 252 34.27 -0.91 39.07
#